data_AF-I9TYC4-F1
#
_entry.id   AF-I9TYC4-F1
#
_cell.length_a   1.000
_cell.length_b   1.000
_cell.length_c   1.000
_cell.angle_alpha   90.00
_cell.angle_beta   90.00
_cell.angle_gamma   90.00
#
_symmetry.space_group_name_H-M   'P 1'
#
loop_
_entity.id
_entity.type
_entity.pdbx_description
1 polymer ?
#
loop_
_entity_poly.entity_id
_entity_poly.type
_entity_poly.pdbx_seq_one_letter_code
_entity_poly.pdbx_strand_id
1 'polypeptide(L)'
;MYILVTYDVDTTSKEGARRLRCVAKACLDYGQRVQNSVFECVVTEAQYSLLKGRVRDIIDMSLDSVRFYILSKNENKRVEVIGVETAYKLEEALII
;
A
#
# COMPACT_ATOMS: atom_id res chain seq x y z
N MET A 1 -7.25 -5.67 -11.09
CA MET A 1 -8.05 -5.11 -9.98
C MET A 1 -7.29 -3.95 -9.40
N TYR A 2 -7.98 -2.90 -8.98
CA TYR A 2 -7.38 -1.83 -8.19
C TYR A 2 -7.68 -2.11 -6.73
N ILE A 3 -6.66 -2.02 -5.89
CA ILE A 3 -6.81 -2.21 -4.45
C ILE A 3 -6.12 -1.07 -3.70
N LEU A 4 -6.77 -0.61 -2.64
CA LEU A 4 -6.17 0.26 -1.64
C LEU A 4 -5.80 -0.60 -0.43
N VAL A 5 -4.54 -0.54 -0.02
CA VAL A 5 -4.01 -1.24 1.14
C VAL A 5 -3.73 -0.21 2.22
N THR A 6 -4.43 -0.30 3.35
CA THR A 6 -4.15 0.53 4.53
C THR A 6 -3.52 -0.35 5.60
N TYR A 7 -2.41 0.12 6.16
CA TYR A 7 -1.66 -0.60 7.18
C TYR A 7 -1.57 0.25 8.45
N ASP A 8 -2.20 -0.23 9.51
CA ASP A 8 -2.12 0.34 10.84
C ASP A 8 -1.03 -0.39 11.62
N VAL A 9 0.02 0.35 11.97
CA VAL A 9 1.23 -0.16 12.60
C VAL A 9 1.88 0.93 13.44
N ASP A 10 2.33 0.58 14.64
CA ASP A 10 3.09 1.49 15.49
C ASP A 10 4.54 1.63 14.99
N THR A 11 4.84 2.76 14.35
CA THR A 11 6.18 3.06 13.84
C THR A 11 7.12 3.71 14.85
N THR A 12 6.68 3.95 16.09
CA THR A 12 7.56 4.49 17.15
C THR A 12 8.60 3.44 17.59
N SER A 13 8.23 2.16 17.49
CA SER A 13 9.13 1.04 17.72
C SER A 13 9.98 0.72 16.48
N LYS A 14 11.23 0.27 16.71
CA LYS A 14 12.12 -0.18 15.61
C LYS A 14 11.52 -1.35 14.82
N GLU A 15 10.82 -2.26 15.50
CA GLU A 15 10.19 -3.42 14.87
C GLU A 15 8.97 -3.04 14.03
N GLY A 16 8.08 -2.18 14.52
CA GLY A 16 6.94 -1.72 13.71
C GLY A 16 7.39 -0.90 12.50
N ALA A 17 8.42 -0.05 12.65
CA ALA A 17 9.07 0.61 11.51
C ALA A 17 9.69 -0.39 10.51
N ARG A 18 10.25 -1.51 11.00
CA ARG A 18 10.77 -2.59 10.15
C ARG A 18 9.64 -3.29 9.39
N ARG A 19 8.55 -3.65 10.05
CA ARG A 19 7.38 -4.26 9.41
C ARG A 19 6.77 -3.35 8.36
N LEU A 20 6.65 -2.04 8.62
CA LEU A 20 6.21 -1.07 7.62
C LEU A 20 7.10 -1.05 6.38
N ARG A 21 8.43 -1.06 6.54
CA ARG A 21 9.35 -1.12 5.39
C ARG A 21 9.15 -2.41 4.57
N CYS A 22 8.94 -3.54 5.24
CA CYS A 22 8.71 -4.82 4.59
C CYS A 22 7.37 -4.87 3.84
N VAL A 23 6.28 -4.42 4.47
CA VAL A 23 4.95 -4.30 3.82
C VAL A 23 5.01 -3.33 2.64
N ALA A 24 5.64 -2.16 2.82
CA ALA A 24 5.80 -1.18 1.76
C ALA A 24 6.52 -1.78 0.55
N LYS A 25 7.62 -2.51 0.78
CA LYS A 25 8.35 -3.19 -0.30
C LYS A 25 7.46 -4.21 -1.03
N ALA A 26 6.64 -4.98 -0.31
CA ALA A 26 5.73 -5.94 -0.92
C ALA A 26 4.63 -5.28 -1.77
N CYS A 27 4.14 -4.10 -1.36
CA CYS A 27 3.12 -3.35 -2.11
C CYS A 27 3.70 -2.58 -3.32
N LEU A 28 4.92 -2.05 -3.20
CA LEU A 28 5.58 -1.28 -4.27
C LEU A 28 5.89 -2.13 -5.52
N ASP A 29 5.98 -3.45 -5.40
CA ASP A 29 6.07 -4.37 -6.54
C ASP A 29 4.84 -4.26 -7.48
N TYR A 30 3.71 -3.72 -6.99
CA TYR A 30 2.42 -3.71 -7.68
C TYR A 30 1.77 -2.32 -7.77
N GLY A 31 2.45 -1.26 -7.35
CA GLY A 31 1.87 0.08 -7.35
C GLY A 31 2.71 1.08 -6.57
N GLN A 32 2.04 1.99 -5.87
CA GLN A 32 2.67 3.15 -5.24
C GLN A 32 2.27 3.32 -3.77
N ARG A 33 3.16 3.94 -3.02
CA ARG A 33 2.91 4.40 -1.65
C ARG A 33 2.38 5.83 -1.70
N VAL A 34 1.14 6.04 -1.27
CA VAL A 34 0.45 7.34 -1.37
C VAL A 34 0.42 8.12 -0.06
N GLN A 35 0.57 7.42 1.06
CA GLN A 35 0.81 7.99 2.40
C GLN A 35 1.81 7.12 3.16
N ASN A 36 2.14 7.48 4.41
CA ASN A 36 3.11 6.74 5.21
C ASN A 36 2.81 5.24 5.27
N SER A 37 1.55 4.82 5.45
CA SER A 37 1.21 3.40 5.50
C SER A 37 0.00 3.04 4.63
N VAL A 38 -0.20 3.79 3.54
CA VAL A 38 -1.26 3.56 2.57
C VAL A 38 -0.67 3.37 1.18
N PHE A 39 -1.15 2.35 0.48
CA PHE A 39 -0.63 1.90 -0.81
C PHE A 39 -1.77 1.69 -1.79
N GLU A 40 -1.60 2.18 -3.01
CA GLU A 40 -2.48 1.90 -4.14
C GLU A 40 -1.80 0.87 -5.03
N CYS A 41 -2.47 -0.25 -5.31
CA CYS A 41 -1.90 -1.33 -6.10
C CYS A 41 -2.82 -1.77 -7.23
N VAL A 42 -2.22 -2.15 -8.36
CA VAL A 42 -2.90 -2.74 -9.50
C VAL A 42 -2.43 -4.18 -9.65
N VAL A 43 -3.33 -5.13 -9.36
CA VAL A 43 -2.99 -6.55 -9.27
C VAL A 43 -3.99 -7.43 -10.02
N THR A 44 -3.54 -8.57 -10.52
CA THR A 44 -4.41 -9.69 -10.88
C THR A 44 -4.95 -10.40 -9.63
N GLU A 45 -5.98 -11.23 -9.75
CA GLU A 45 -6.50 -12.05 -8.64
C GLU A 45 -5.41 -12.95 -8.01
N ALA A 46 -4.57 -13.56 -8.84
CA ALA A 46 -3.46 -14.38 -8.39
C ALA A 46 -2.43 -13.55 -7.60
N GLN A 47 -2.03 -12.39 -8.13
CA GLN A 47 -1.13 -11.48 -7.43
C GLN A 47 -1.73 -10.95 -6.13
N TYR A 48 -3.04 -10.68 -6.09
CA TYR A 48 -3.73 -10.27 -4.87
C TYR A 48 -3.66 -11.34 -3.79
N SER A 49 -3.89 -12.61 -4.15
CA SER A 49 -3.74 -13.72 -3.21
C SER A 49 -2.32 -13.86 -2.68
N LEU A 50 -1.31 -13.72 -3.55
CA LEU A 50 0.10 -13.76 -3.16
C LEU A 50 0.48 -12.59 -2.25
N LEU A 51 0.03 -11.37 -2.57
CA LEU A 51 0.29 -10.17 -1.77
C LEU A 51 -0.32 -10.31 -0.38
N LYS A 52 -1.56 -10.79 -0.26
CA LYS A 52 -2.19 -11.06 1.05
C LYS A 52 -1.38 -12.05 1.87
N GLY A 53 -0.87 -13.12 1.26
CA GLY A 53 0.01 -14.09 1.93
C GLY A 53 1.29 -13.44 2.45
N ARG A 54 2.03 -12.74 1.57
CA ARG A 54 3.27 -12.03 1.94
C ARG A 54 3.04 -11.03 3.08
N VAL A 55 1.96 -10.26 3.03
CA VAL A 55 1.63 -9.28 4.08
C VAL A 55 1.34 -10.00 5.39
N ARG A 56 0.56 -11.09 5.37
CA ARG A 56 0.26 -11.90 6.57
C ARG A 56 1.53 -12.43 7.24
N ASP A 57 2.55 -12.80 6.47
CA ASP A 57 3.82 -13.30 6.98
C ASP A 57 4.73 -12.20 7.57
N ILE A 58 4.48 -10.94 7.22
CA ILE A 58 5.29 -9.78 7.67
C ILE A 58 4.72 -9.16 8.94
N ILE A 59 3.39 -9.07 9.05
CA ILE A 59 2.72 -8.35 10.15
C ILE A 59 2.72 -9.14 11.44
N ASP A 60 2.62 -8.42 12.56
CA ASP A 60 2.28 -9.01 13.85
C ASP A 60 0.76 -8.98 14.02
N MET A 61 0.12 -10.15 13.91
CA MET A 61 -1.34 -10.30 14.01
C MET A 61 -1.92 -9.89 15.39
N SER A 62 -1.09 -9.71 16.41
CA SER A 62 -1.52 -9.26 17.75
C SER A 62 -1.46 -7.75 17.94
N LEU A 63 -0.71 -7.04 17.09
CA LEU A 63 -0.43 -5.61 17.23
C LEU A 63 -0.89 -4.78 16.04
N ASP A 64 -0.89 -5.35 14.84
CA ASP A 64 -1.10 -4.62 13.62
C ASP A 64 -2.46 -4.93 12.98
N SER A 65 -2.94 -4.05 12.10
CA SER A 65 -4.08 -4.36 11.25
C SER A 65 -3.87 -3.90 9.81
N VAL A 66 -4.27 -4.73 8.85
CA VAL A 66 -4.22 -4.41 7.41
C VAL A 66 -5.61 -4.52 6.83
N ARG A 67 -6.03 -3.53 6.05
CA ARG A 67 -7.28 -3.58 5.29
C ARG A 67 -7.00 -3.47 3.80
N PHE A 68 -7.69 -4.31 3.03
CA PHE A 68 -7.67 -4.31 1.58
C PHE A 68 -9.04 -3.87 1.07
N TYR A 69 -9.10 -2.75 0.39
CA TYR A 69 -10.31 -2.25 -0.28
C TYR A 69 -10.18 -2.54 -1.78
N ILE A 70 -11.10 -3.34 -2.32
CA ILE A 70 -11.14 -3.59 -3.76
C ILE A 70 -11.94 -2.46 -4.40
N LEU A 71 -11.26 -1.63 -5.20
CA LEU A 71 -11.84 -0.48 -5.84
C LEU A 71 -12.38 -0.84 -7.22
N SER A 72 -13.58 -0.36 -7.53
CA SER A 72 -14.15 -0.53 -8.86
C SER A 72 -13.38 0.35 -9.86
N LYS A 73 -13.35 -0.07 -11.14
CA LYS A 73 -12.57 0.62 -12.20
C LYS A 73 -12.94 2.09 -12.41
N ASN A 74 -14.11 2.53 -11.94
CA ASN A 74 -14.60 3.91 -12.04
C ASN A 74 -14.21 4.81 -10.84
N GLU A 75 -13.82 4.22 -9.70
CA GLU A 75 -13.51 4.94 -8.46
C GLU A 75 -12.14 5.65 -8.50
N ASN A 76 -11.21 5.18 -9.34
CA ASN A 76 -9.86 5.74 -9.47
C ASN A 76 -9.81 7.20 -9.95
N LYS A 77 -10.94 7.78 -10.38
CA LYS A 77 -11.04 9.18 -10.81
C LYS A 77 -11.46 10.15 -9.69
N ARG A 78 -11.59 9.68 -8.44
CA ARG A 78 -12.08 10.50 -7.31
C ARG A 78 -11.18 10.43 -6.07
N VAL A 79 -9.87 10.53 -6.27
CA VAL A 79 -8.95 10.75 -5.14
C VAL A 79 -8.73 12.25 -4.99
N GLU A 80 -9.12 12.78 -3.83
CA GLU A 80 -8.82 14.17 -3.43
C GLU A 80 -7.78 14.12 -2.31
N VAL A 81 -6.71 14.88 -2.46
CA VAL A 81 -5.62 14.96 -1.48
C VAL A 81 -5.65 16.33 -0.84
N ILE A 82 -5.73 16.37 0.49
CA ILE A 82 -5.60 17.60 1.28
C ILE A 82 -4.31 17.50 2.10
N GLY A 83 -3.42 18.48 1.92
CA GLY A 83 -2.12 18.53 2.60
C GLY A 83 -0.96 18.10 1.72
N VAL A 84 0.04 17.43 2.30
CA VAL A 84 1.28 17.04 1.60
C VAL A 84 1.04 15.80 0.75
N GLU A 85 1.24 15.93 -0.56
CA GLU A 85 1.21 14.81 -1.50
C GLU A 85 2.56 14.10 -1.53
N THR A 86 2.56 12.80 -1.20
CA THR A 86 3.76 11.96 -1.19
C THR A 86 3.77 10.89 -2.29
N ALA A 87 2.67 10.80 -3.04
CA ALA A 87 2.55 9.90 -4.18
C ALA A 87 3.37 10.42 -5.36
N TYR A 88 3.87 9.50 -6.20
CA TYR A 88 4.53 9.87 -7.44
C TYR A 88 3.47 10.13 -8.52
N LYS A 89 3.50 11.30 -9.15
CA LYS A 89 2.71 11.54 -10.35
C LYS A 89 3.29 10.72 -11.50
N LEU A 90 2.68 9.56 -11.78
CA LEU A 90 3.05 8.69 -12.91
C LEU A 90 2.91 9.38 -14.28
N GLU A 91 2.22 10.51 -14.36
CA GLU A 91 1.97 11.27 -15.60
C GLU A 91 3.02 12.36 -15.87
N GLU A 92 3.91 12.66 -14.91
CA GLU A 92 5.06 13.55 -15.15
C GLU A 92 6.25 12.69 -15.58
N ALA A 93 6.80 12.99 -16.77
CA ALA A 93 7.85 12.21 -17.42
C ALA A 93 8.97 11.78 -16.44
N LEU A 94 9.36 10.50 -16.52
CA LEU A 94 10.59 10.00 -15.92
C LEU A 94 11.78 10.76 -16.52
N ILE A 95 12.38 11.67 -15.76
CA ILE A 95 13.71 12.19 -16.04
C ILE A 95 14.70 11.25 -15.37
N ILE A 96 15.49 10.55 -16.18
CA ILE A 96 16.62 9.71 -15.76
C ILE A 96 17.86 10.59 -15.59
#